data_AF-A0A971GEN6-F1
#
_entry.id   AF-A0A971GEN6-F1
#
_cell.length_a   1.000
_cell.length_b   1.000
_cell.length_c   1.000
_cell.angle_alpha   90.00
_cell.angle_beta   90.00
_cell.angle_gamma   90.00
#
_symmetry.space_group_name_H-M   'P 1'
#
loop_
_entity.id
_entity.type
_entity.pdbx_description
1 polymer ?
#
loop_
_entity_poly.entity_id
_entity_poly.type
_entity_poly.pdbx_seq_one_letter_code
_entity_poly.pdbx_strand_id
1 'polypeptide(L)'
;MIKYLKYLLQTALFLLLFFAFYQVLFLLFNRSYADGAPFGVLARSLWVGLRLNLSMSSYVLLLVGVIQTIGLLLTGRFSYKLSKVTTLFFVVVFSGILLGNINLYAYWGRLLDAEGFA
;
A
#
# COMPACT_ATOMS: atom_id res chain seq x y z
N MET A 1 -3.61 15.73 -23.27
CA MET A 1 -3.16 16.00 -21.87
C MET A 1 -4.22 15.63 -20.83
N ILE A 2 -5.47 16.12 -20.93
CA ILE A 2 -6.56 15.83 -19.95
C ILE A 2 -6.78 14.32 -19.72
N LYS A 3 -6.77 13.51 -20.79
CA LYS A 3 -6.91 12.04 -20.70
C LYS A 3 -5.79 11.38 -19.87
N TYR A 4 -4.57 11.87 -20.00
CA TYR A 4 -3.41 11.36 -19.25
C TYR A 4 -3.48 11.76 -17.77
N LEU A 5 -3.80 13.02 -17.48
CA LEU A 5 -3.95 13.49 -16.11
C LEU A 5 -5.07 12.73 -15.37
N LYS A 6 -6.19 12.47 -16.06
CA LYS A 6 -7.27 11.62 -15.55
C LYS A 6 -6.77 10.21 -15.22
N TYR A 7 -6.01 9.58 -16.12
CA TYR A 7 -5.45 8.24 -15.91
C TYR A 7 -4.47 8.19 -14.73
N LEU A 8 -3.61 9.20 -14.60
CA LEU A 8 -2.66 9.30 -13.50
C LEU A 8 -3.39 9.48 -12.16
N LEU A 9 -4.40 10.36 -12.10
CA LEU A 9 -5.22 10.55 -10.92
C LEU A 9 -5.99 9.29 -10.53
N GLN A 10 -6.57 8.57 -11.51
CA GLN A 10 -7.24 7.30 -11.26
C GLN A 10 -6.28 6.25 -10.69
N THR A 11 -5.06 6.19 -11.22
CA THR A 11 -4.02 5.27 -10.72
C THR A 11 -3.58 5.64 -9.31
N ALA A 12 -3.43 6.94 -9.03
CA ALA A 12 -3.10 7.46 -7.70
C ALA A 12 -4.18 7.10 -6.66
N LEU A 13 -5.44 7.36 -6.99
CA LEU A 13 -6.57 7.03 -6.13
C LEU A 13 -6.70 5.53 -5.92
N PHE A 14 -6.51 4.73 -6.97
CA PHE A 14 -6.50 3.28 -6.86
C PHE A 14 -5.41 2.79 -5.90
N LEU A 15 -4.16 3.25 -6.04
CA LEU A 15 -3.06 2.87 -5.16
C LEU A 15 -3.32 3.32 -3.71
N LEU A 16 -3.85 4.53 -3.51
CA LEU A 16 -4.19 5.03 -2.18
C LEU A 16 -5.23 4.14 -1.49
N LEU A 17 -6.29 3.79 -2.21
CA LEU A 17 -7.33 2.89 -1.71
C LEU A 17 -6.81 1.47 -1.47
N PHE A 18 -5.90 0.99 -2.33
CA PHE A 18 -5.24 -0.30 -2.19
C PHE A 18 -4.43 -0.37 -0.89
N PHE A 19 -3.59 0.62 -0.58
CA PHE A 19 -2.82 0.64 0.67
C PHE A 19 -3.73 0.85 1.89
N ALA A 20 -4.74 1.72 1.80
CA ALA A 20 -5.71 1.93 2.86
C ALA A 20 -6.52 0.65 3.17
N PHE A 21 -6.87 -0.13 2.15
CA PHE A 21 -7.52 -1.43 2.32
C PHE A 21 -6.66 -2.39 3.15
N TYR A 22 -5.37 -2.51 2.83
CA TYR A 22 -4.45 -3.35 3.61
C TYR A 22 -4.24 -2.83 5.03
N GLN A 23 -4.27 -1.52 5.24
CA GLN A 23 -4.22 -0.96 6.59
C GLN A 23 -5.45 -1.35 7.42
N VAL A 24 -6.65 -1.28 6.83
CA VAL A 24 -7.87 -1.74 7.51
C VAL A 24 -7.81 -3.24 7.80
N LEU A 25 -7.38 -4.05 6.81
CA LEU A 25 -7.21 -5.48 6.98
C LEU A 25 -6.22 -5.80 8.12
N PHE A 26 -5.10 -5.08 8.17
CA PHE A 26 -4.10 -5.21 9.23
C PHE A 26 -4.69 -4.92 10.61
N LEU A 27 -5.45 -3.83 10.76
CA LEU A 27 -6.07 -3.47 12.05
C LEU A 27 -7.14 -4.48 12.47
N LEU A 28 -7.93 -5.01 11.53
CA LEU A 28 -8.95 -6.02 11.84
C LEU A 28 -8.31 -7.35 12.25
N PHE A 29 -7.28 -7.80 11.53
CA PHE A 29 -6.60 -9.07 11.80
C PHE A 29 -5.84 -9.04 13.13
N ASN A 30 -5.17 -7.92 13.43
CA ASN A 30 -4.36 -7.76 14.64
C ASN A 30 -5.11 -7.10 15.80
N ARG A 31 -6.44 -7.04 15.75
CA ARG A 31 -7.25 -6.37 16.77
C ARG A 31 -7.07 -6.98 18.17
N SER A 32 -6.83 -8.29 18.26
CA SER A 32 -6.55 -8.97 19.54
C SER A 32 -5.30 -8.46 20.23
N TYR A 33 -4.29 -8.04 19.46
CA TYR A 33 -3.02 -7.50 19.97
C TYR A 33 -3.07 -5.99 20.24
N ALA A 34 -4.23 -5.36 20.08
CA ALA A 34 -4.39 -3.92 20.30
C ALA A 34 -4.69 -3.55 21.76
N ASP A 35 -4.48 -4.47 22.70
CA ASP A 35 -4.53 -4.27 24.16
C ASP A 35 -5.80 -3.54 24.65
N GLY A 36 -6.95 -3.86 24.04
CA GLY A 36 -8.24 -3.24 24.39
C GLY A 36 -8.37 -1.76 23.99
N ALA A 37 -7.49 -1.24 23.13
CA ALA A 37 -7.50 0.17 22.72
C ALA A 37 -8.89 0.62 22.26
N PRO A 38 -9.37 1.78 22.75
CA PRO A 38 -10.68 2.31 22.37
C PRO A 38 -10.79 2.46 20.85
N PHE A 39 -11.97 2.20 20.30
CA PHE A 39 -12.22 2.32 18.87
C PHE A 39 -11.80 3.68 18.30
N GLY A 40 -11.96 4.77 19.06
CA GLY A 40 -11.53 6.10 18.65
C GLY A 40 -10.00 6.25 18.46
N VAL A 41 -9.20 5.51 19.24
CA VAL A 41 -7.73 5.49 19.11
C VAL A 41 -7.33 4.72 17.85
N LEU A 42 -7.97 3.57 17.60
CA LEU A 42 -7.80 2.80 16.37
C LEU A 42 -8.23 3.59 15.12
N ALA A 43 -9.31 4.36 15.20
CA ALA A 43 -9.74 5.22 14.10
C ALA A 43 -8.75 6.37 13.82
N ARG A 44 -8.09 6.91 14.85
CA ARG A 44 -7.04 7.92 14.67
C ARG A 44 -5.79 7.34 13.98
N SER A 45 -5.47 6.07 14.21
CA SER A 45 -4.35 5.42 13.51
C SER A 45 -4.60 5.32 12.00
N LEU A 46 -5.87 5.18 11.57
CA LEU A 46 -6.26 5.25 10.16
C LEU A 46 -5.96 6.62 9.55
N TRP A 47 -6.19 7.71 10.28
CA TRP A 47 -5.87 9.06 9.80
C TRP A 47 -4.36 9.27 9.61
N VAL A 48 -3.56 8.85 10.58
CA VAL A 48 -2.09 8.92 10.47
C VAL A 48 -1.60 8.03 9.33
N GLY A 49 -2.12 6.81 9.24
CA GLY A 49 -1.76 5.88 8.17
C GLY A 49 -2.18 6.35 6.78
N LEU A 50 -3.24 7.16 6.64
CA LEU A 50 -3.62 7.75 5.35
C LEU A 50 -2.49 8.61 4.76
N ARG A 51 -1.75 9.36 5.58
CA ARG A 51 -0.57 10.13 5.14
C ARG A 51 0.55 9.21 4.64
N LEU A 52 0.71 8.06 5.30
CA LEU A 52 1.68 7.04 4.94
C LEU A 52 1.29 6.34 3.63
N ASN A 53 0.01 6.02 3.47
CA ASN A 53 -0.56 5.44 2.25
C ASN A 53 -0.44 6.41 1.07
N LEU A 54 -0.62 7.71 1.30
CA LEU A 54 -0.40 8.74 0.28
C LEU A 54 1.06 8.72 -0.19
N SER A 55 2.00 8.70 0.76
CA SER A 55 3.44 8.65 0.46
C SER A 55 3.81 7.38 -0.31
N MET A 56 3.34 6.22 0.14
CA MET A 56 3.55 4.94 -0.56
C MET A 56 2.97 4.94 -1.97
N SER A 57 1.75 5.47 -2.13
CA SER A 57 1.12 5.59 -3.45
C SER A 57 1.95 6.47 -4.38
N SER A 58 2.49 7.58 -3.86
CA SER A 58 3.37 8.48 -4.62
C SER A 58 4.69 7.82 -4.99
N TYR A 59 5.31 7.02 -4.10
CA TYR A 59 6.52 6.28 -4.43
C TYR A 59 6.30 5.26 -5.54
N VAL A 60 5.21 4.50 -5.49
CA VAL A 60 4.87 3.54 -6.56
C VAL A 60 4.59 4.27 -7.87
N LEU A 61 3.83 5.38 -7.84
CA LEU A 61 3.60 6.20 -9.02
C LEU A 61 4.88 6.76 -9.63
N LEU A 62 5.82 7.20 -8.78
CA LEU A 62 7.12 7.69 -9.24
C LEU A 62 7.88 6.58 -9.97
N LEU A 63 7.92 5.36 -9.42
CA LEU A 63 8.56 4.21 -10.08
C LEU A 63 7.88 3.85 -11.41
N VAL A 64 6.55 3.84 -11.44
CA VAL A 64 5.78 3.65 -12.69
C VAL A 64 6.14 4.74 -13.70
N GLY A 65 6.28 5.99 -13.25
CA GLY A 65 6.69 7.13 -14.06
C GLY A 65 8.10 6.97 -14.63
N VAL A 66 9.07 6.56 -13.82
CA VAL A 66 10.45 6.29 -14.25
C VAL A 66 10.49 5.19 -15.32
N ILE A 67 9.81 4.07 -15.08
CA ILE A 67 9.74 2.95 -16.04
C ILE A 67 9.06 3.41 -17.34
N GLN A 68 8.00 4.21 -17.24
CA GLN A 68 7.31 4.75 -18.41
C GLN A 68 8.18 5.71 -19.21
N THR A 69 8.99 6.54 -18.55
CA THR A 69 9.95 7.45 -19.19
C THR A 69 11.04 6.66 -19.92
N ILE A 70 11.60 5.63 -19.28
CA ILE A 70 12.59 4.75 -19.93
C ILE A 70 11.97 4.08 -21.17
N GLY A 71 10.75 3.54 -21.05
CA GLY A 71 10.05 2.92 -22.18
C GLY A 71 9.77 3.92 -23.31
N LEU A 72 9.44 5.17 -22.99
CA LEU A 72 9.26 6.24 -23.97
C LEU A 72 10.58 6.56 -24.69
N LEU A 73 11.69 6.66 -23.96
CA LEU A 73 13.02 6.93 -24.54
C LEU A 73 13.48 5.81 -25.49
N LEU A 74 13.17 4.55 -25.17
CA LEU A 74 13.55 3.40 -25.99
C LEU A 74 12.67 3.19 -27.23
N THR A 75 11.37 3.47 -27.12
CA THR A 75 10.41 3.15 -28.20
C THR A 75 9.88 4.38 -28.95
N GLY A 76 10.16 5.57 -28.45
CA GLY A 76 9.65 6.85 -28.97
C GLY A 76 8.15 7.06 -28.79
N ARG A 77 7.43 6.16 -28.08
CA ARG A 77 5.96 6.22 -27.94
C ARG A 77 5.51 5.96 -26.50
N PHE A 78 4.54 6.75 -26.05
CA PHE A 78 3.90 6.52 -24.76
C PHE A 78 2.96 5.31 -24.84
N SER A 79 3.02 4.40 -23.86
CA SER A 79 2.22 3.17 -23.84
C SER A 79 1.45 3.01 -22.53
N TYR A 80 0.12 3.15 -22.61
CA TYR A 80 -0.75 2.86 -21.47
C TYR A 80 -0.69 1.39 -21.03
N LYS A 81 -0.35 0.48 -21.95
CA LYS A 81 -0.18 -0.95 -21.63
C LYS A 81 1.01 -1.15 -20.69
N LEU A 82 2.14 -0.46 -20.95
CA LEU A 82 3.32 -0.53 -20.09
C LEU A 82 2.97 -0.05 -18.68
N SER A 83 2.40 1.15 -18.55
CA SER A 83 1.96 1.68 -17.25
C SER A 83 1.04 0.72 -16.50
N LYS A 84 0.02 0.13 -17.16
CA LYS A 84 -0.88 -0.85 -16.53
C LYS A 84 -0.14 -2.09 -16.03
N VAL A 85 0.74 -2.67 -16.85
CA VAL A 85 1.51 -3.87 -16.49
C VAL A 85 2.45 -3.57 -15.33
N THR A 86 3.14 -2.44 -15.35
CA THR A 86 4.02 -2.02 -14.25
C THR A 86 3.25 -1.78 -12.95
N THR A 87 2.11 -1.09 -13.01
CA THR A 87 1.24 -0.92 -11.83
C THR A 87 0.75 -2.28 -11.30
N LEU A 88 0.32 -3.18 -12.18
CA LEU A 88 -0.12 -4.52 -11.78
C LEU A 88 1.01 -5.32 -11.11
N PHE A 89 2.23 -5.24 -11.65
CA PHE A 89 3.41 -5.85 -11.04
C PHE A 89 3.61 -5.34 -9.60
N PHE A 90 3.57 -4.02 -9.38
CA PHE A 90 3.68 -3.46 -8.03
C PHE A 90 2.53 -3.89 -7.12
N VAL A 91 1.28 -3.93 -7.61
CA VAL A 91 0.12 -4.41 -6.84
C VAL A 91 0.33 -5.84 -6.35
N VAL A 92 0.82 -6.74 -7.21
CA VAL A 92 1.09 -8.13 -6.86
C VAL A 92 2.20 -8.22 -5.81
N VAL A 93 3.32 -7.52 -6.03
CA VAL A 93 4.47 -7.50 -5.11
C VAL A 93 4.07 -6.96 -3.73
N PHE A 94 3.43 -5.79 -3.69
CA PHE A 94 3.01 -5.17 -2.42
C PHE A 94 1.91 -5.96 -1.73
N SER A 95 1.03 -6.66 -2.45
CA SER A 95 0.06 -7.56 -1.83
C SER A 95 0.76 -8.66 -1.02
N GLY A 96 1.79 -9.30 -1.60
CA GLY A 96 2.58 -10.30 -0.89
C GLY A 96 3.28 -9.72 0.34
N ILE A 97 3.92 -8.56 0.21
CA ILE A 97 4.61 -7.88 1.32
C ILE A 97 3.63 -7.51 2.44
N LEU A 98 2.48 -6.94 2.11
CA LEU A 98 1.50 -6.48 3.09
C LEU A 98 0.80 -7.64 3.80
N LEU A 99 0.46 -8.71 3.10
CA LEU A 99 -0.04 -9.95 3.71
C LEU A 99 1.00 -10.60 4.62
N GLY A 100 2.26 -10.62 4.18
CA GLY A 100 3.39 -11.06 5.00
C GLY A 100 3.51 -10.23 6.27
N ASN A 101 3.45 -8.91 6.17
CA ASN A 101 3.51 -7.99 7.30
C ASN A 101 2.38 -8.21 8.32
N ILE A 102 1.15 -8.45 7.85
CA ILE A 102 0.00 -8.77 8.71
C ILE A 102 0.28 -10.02 9.57
N ASN A 103 0.80 -11.08 8.95
CA ASN A 103 1.13 -12.32 9.64
C ASN A 103 2.35 -12.17 10.55
N LEU A 104 3.36 -11.42 10.11
CA LEU A 104 4.59 -11.20 10.86
C LEU A 104 4.28 -10.47 12.17
N TYR A 105 3.44 -9.43 12.14
CA TYR A 105 3.04 -8.72 13.36
C TYR A 105 2.32 -9.65 14.35
N ALA A 106 1.39 -10.49 13.87
CA ALA A 106 0.70 -11.46 14.72
C ALA A 106 1.67 -12.49 15.33
N TYR A 107 2.68 -12.91 14.58
CA TYR A 107 3.70 -13.84 15.06
C TYR A 107 4.56 -13.22 16.16
N TRP A 108 5.04 -11.99 15.96
CA TRP A 108 5.82 -11.27 16.98
C TRP A 108 4.99 -10.91 18.21
N GLY A 109 3.73 -10.51 18.05
CA GLY A 109 2.81 -10.26 19.18
C GLY A 109 2.68 -11.49 20.07
N ARG A 110 2.50 -12.68 19.46
CA ARG A 110 2.43 -13.94 20.20
C ARG A 110 3.71 -14.30 20.94
N LEU A 111 4.89 -14.04 20.35
CA LEU A 111 6.18 -14.27 21.01
C LEU A 111 6.36 -13.35 22.22
N LEU A 112 6.03 -12.06 22.07
CA LEU A 112 6.10 -11.10 23.17
C LEU A 112 5.15 -11.46 24.32
N ASP A 113 3.93 -11.91 24.00
CA ASP A 113 3.00 -12.42 25.02
C ASP A 113 3.58 -13.66 25.72
N ALA A 114 4.16 -14.61 24.97
CA ALA A 114 4.75 -15.82 25.54
C ALA A 114 5.95 -15.55 26.46
N GLU A 115 6.81 -14.57 26.12
CA GLU A 115 7.96 -14.20 26.95
C GLU A 115 7.58 -13.30 28.14
N GLY A 116 6.57 -12.44 28.00
CA GLY A 116 6.11 -11.54 29.07
C GLY A 116 5.35 -12.23 30.21
N PHE A 117 4.84 -13.45 29.96
CA PHE A 117 4.13 -14.28 30.95
C PHE A 117 4.91 -15.54 31.38
N ALA A 118 6.18 -15.68 30.99
CA ALA A 118 7.11 -16.71 31.47
C ALA A 118 7.95 -16.21 32.64
#